data_AF-A0A478EAS2-F1
#
_entry.id   AF-A0A478EAS2-F1
#
_cell.length_a   1.000
_cell.length_b   1.000
_cell.length_c   1.000
_cell.angle_alpha   90.00
_cell.angle_beta   90.00
_cell.angle_gamma   90.00
#
_symmetry.space_group_name_H-M   'P 1'
#
loop_
_entity.id
_entity.type
_entity.pdbx_description
1 polymer ?
#
loop_
_entity_poly.entity_id
_entity_poly.type
_entity_poly.pdbx_seq_one_letter_code
_entity_poly.pdbx_strand_id
1 'polypeptide(L)'
;MKTNFTLDDSVRHYAHVAPGTLSYPILSVIEAVTVGLYHVLQRSFAKKSNIPWFALGGTRNPNTARQQWVTDCHQVVKEGHEKCKGPFRTETGDGEKIIFPNSYAEALRNLPALNFGDSLGETLMAGYRGFEPFQTVLTKDLIQDVIKIKLTRSLDLVTGDLGLEAGEALQEILGDTGDEWKLLTVKPMVYKYVTWLSNRVFLGMELARNDEWLDVAAMYAIRTIIAARILRGCNPLLRPIVNIFHPACRLLRQSNATGRKIITPLSKPG
;
A
#
# COMPACT_ATOMS: atom_id res chain seq x y z
N MET A 1 -20.68 57.66 57.09
CA MET A 1 -19.32 57.09 57.14
C MET A 1 -19.09 56.35 55.82
N LYS A 2 -18.19 56.88 54.98
CA LYS A 2 -17.35 56.23 53.93
C LYS A 2 -17.93 55.00 53.20
N THR A 3 -17.94 54.82 51.87
CA THR A 3 -17.37 55.51 50.69
C THR A 3 -17.92 54.79 49.44
N ASN A 4 -18.06 55.52 48.34
CA ASN A 4 -18.48 55.06 47.01
C ASN A 4 -17.56 53.98 46.40
N PHE A 5 -18.15 53.06 45.62
CA PHE A 5 -17.56 52.59 44.36
C PHE A 5 -18.69 52.19 43.40
N THR A 6 -18.97 53.06 42.43
CA THR A 6 -19.75 52.77 41.23
C THR A 6 -18.80 52.34 40.10
N LEU A 7 -19.40 51.88 39.00
CA LEU A 7 -18.85 51.19 37.82
C LEU A 7 -18.87 49.66 38.01
N ASP A 8 -19.58 48.87 37.19
CA ASP A 8 -19.74 49.05 35.75
C ASP A 8 -20.91 48.20 35.24
N ASP A 9 -21.67 48.76 34.30
CA ASP A 9 -22.75 48.11 33.55
C ASP A 9 -22.26 47.00 32.59
N SER A 10 -20.99 46.56 32.73
CA SER A 10 -20.35 45.55 31.89
C SER A 10 -20.72 44.10 32.23
N VAL A 11 -21.41 43.84 33.35
CA VAL A 11 -21.85 42.48 33.71
C VAL A 11 -23.20 42.11 33.09
N ARG A 12 -23.98 43.09 32.61
CA ARG A 12 -25.26 42.83 31.93
C ARG A 12 -25.14 42.51 30.44
N HIS A 13 -23.95 42.58 29.85
CA HIS A 13 -23.75 42.30 28.42
C HIS A 13 -23.31 40.86 28.08
N TYR A 14 -23.13 39.99 29.08
CA TYR A 14 -22.71 38.58 28.87
C TYR A 14 -23.79 37.53 29.18
N ALA A 15 -25.04 37.93 29.36
CA ALA A 15 -26.18 37.02 29.62
C ALA A 15 -27.08 36.79 28.40
N HIS A 16 -26.55 36.94 27.19
CA HIS A 16 -27.15 36.40 25.96
C HIS A 16 -26.27 35.28 25.40
N VAL A 17 -26.14 34.19 26.15
CA VAL A 17 -25.67 32.92 25.58
C VAL A 17 -26.83 32.35 24.76
N ALA A 18 -26.64 32.38 23.45
CA ALA A 18 -27.60 31.96 22.44
C ALA A 18 -28.18 30.56 22.72
N PRO A 19 -29.51 30.39 22.77
CA PRO A 19 -30.13 29.07 22.73
C PRO A 19 -30.09 28.58 21.27
N GLY A 20 -29.00 27.89 20.89
CA GLY A 20 -28.88 27.36 19.53
C GLY A 20 -27.72 26.42 19.24
N THR A 21 -26.75 26.25 20.13
CA THR A 21 -25.51 25.50 19.83
C THR A 21 -25.52 24.03 20.23
N LEU A 22 -26.54 23.55 20.95
CA LEU A 22 -26.66 22.13 21.37
C LEU A 22 -27.30 21.21 20.32
N SER A 23 -27.85 21.72 19.22
CA SER A 23 -28.42 20.87 18.15
C SER A 23 -27.36 20.21 17.26
N TYR A 24 -26.22 20.88 17.03
CA TYR A 24 -25.17 20.38 16.14
C TYR A 24 -24.46 19.08 16.61
N PRO A 25 -24.11 18.88 17.90
CA PRO A 25 -23.46 17.63 18.31
C PRO A 25 -24.42 16.43 18.28
N ILE A 26 -25.72 16.65 18.46
CA ILE A 26 -26.72 15.56 18.39
C ILE A 26 -26.94 15.16 16.93
N LEU A 27 -27.02 16.13 16.03
CA LEU A 27 -27.20 15.89 14.59
C LEU A 27 -26.03 15.12 13.99
N SER A 28 -24.78 15.45 14.37
CA SER A 28 -23.58 14.76 13.86
C SER A 28 -23.47 13.32 14.35
N VAL A 29 -23.93 13.02 15.57
CA VAL A 29 -24.02 11.64 16.08
C VAL A 29 -25.06 10.84 15.30
N ILE A 30 -26.21 11.44 14.98
CA ILE A 30 -27.27 10.78 14.19
C ILE A 30 -26.77 10.50 12.76
N GLU A 31 -26.06 11.42 12.12
CA GLU A 31 -25.44 11.21 10.80
C GLU A 31 -24.40 10.07 10.84
N ALA A 32 -23.52 10.06 11.84
CA ALA A 32 -22.52 9.01 11.98
C ALA A 32 -23.16 7.62 12.21
N VAL A 33 -24.22 7.56 13.03
CA VAL A 33 -24.95 6.32 13.30
C VAL A 33 -25.72 5.86 12.07
N THR A 34 -26.38 6.75 11.34
CA THR A 34 -27.14 6.40 10.12
C THR A 34 -26.22 5.95 8.99
N VAL A 35 -25.07 6.60 8.78
CA VAL A 35 -24.05 6.14 7.82
C VAL A 35 -23.48 4.78 8.23
N GLY A 36 -23.22 4.59 9.53
CA GLY A 36 -22.78 3.31 10.08
C GLY A 36 -23.82 2.21 9.85
N LEU A 37 -25.09 2.48 10.15
CA LEU A 37 -26.19 1.54 9.97
C LEU A 37 -26.44 1.26 8.48
N TYR A 38 -26.36 2.26 7.62
CA TYR A 38 -26.47 2.13 6.18
C TYR A 38 -25.38 1.21 5.62
N HIS A 39 -24.13 1.38 6.05
CA HIS A 39 -23.03 0.48 5.64
C HIS A 39 -23.17 -0.94 6.21
N VAL A 40 -23.65 -1.09 7.44
CA VAL A 40 -23.95 -2.41 8.04
C VAL A 40 -25.07 -3.11 7.27
N LEU A 41 -26.13 -2.37 6.92
CA LEU A 41 -27.24 -2.87 6.13
C LEU A 41 -26.79 -3.21 4.70
N GLN A 42 -26.03 -2.34 4.02
CA GLN A 42 -25.48 -2.64 2.70
C GLN A 42 -24.57 -3.87 2.70
N ARG A 43 -23.76 -4.07 3.77
CA ARG A 43 -22.96 -5.28 3.94
C ARG A 43 -23.82 -6.52 4.21
N SER A 44 -24.94 -6.37 4.91
CA SER A 44 -25.90 -7.45 5.16
C SER A 44 -26.69 -7.82 3.88
N PHE A 45 -26.96 -6.85 3.01
CA PHE A 45 -27.62 -7.02 1.72
C PHE A 45 -26.67 -7.38 0.56
N ALA A 46 -25.36 -7.41 0.78
CA ALA A 46 -24.42 -7.95 -0.21
C ALA A 46 -24.77 -9.41 -0.48
N LYS A 47 -25.17 -9.73 -1.71
CA LYS A 47 -25.58 -11.08 -2.14
C LYS A 47 -24.60 -12.12 -1.59
N LYS A 48 -25.10 -13.05 -0.77
CA LYS A 48 -24.32 -14.21 -0.31
C LYS A 48 -23.89 -15.00 -1.55
N SER A 49 -22.61 -14.92 -1.89
CA SER A 49 -22.03 -15.75 -2.94
C SER A 49 -22.16 -17.22 -2.55
N ASN A 50 -22.60 -18.07 -3.48
CA ASN A 50 -22.73 -19.52 -3.28
C ASN A 50 -21.36 -20.23 -3.22
N ILE A 51 -20.26 -19.50 -3.34
CA ILE A 51 -18.90 -20.05 -3.29
C ILE A 51 -18.56 -20.40 -1.82
N PRO A 52 -18.07 -21.62 -1.55
CA PRO A 52 -17.76 -22.07 -0.19
C PRO A 52 -16.68 -21.22 0.46
N TRP A 53 -16.81 -20.96 1.75
CA TRP A 53 -15.77 -20.33 2.57
C TRP A 53 -14.80 -21.39 3.10
N PHE A 54 -13.50 -21.09 3.05
CA PHE A 54 -12.44 -21.92 3.60
C PHE A 54 -11.47 -21.11 4.48
N ALA A 55 -11.18 -21.67 5.65
CA ALA A 55 -10.11 -21.25 6.55
C ALA A 55 -9.66 -22.47 7.36
N LEU A 56 -8.41 -22.49 7.83
CA LEU A 56 -7.89 -23.63 8.61
C LEU A 56 -8.69 -23.78 9.91
N GLY A 57 -9.00 -25.03 10.27
CA GLY A 57 -9.86 -25.33 11.41
C GLY A 57 -11.31 -24.85 11.28
N GLY A 58 -11.74 -24.40 10.10
CA GLY A 58 -13.13 -23.98 9.85
C GLY A 58 -13.52 -22.64 10.49
N THR A 59 -12.55 -21.80 10.88
CA THR A 59 -12.85 -20.50 11.50
C THR A 59 -13.66 -19.60 10.55
N ARG A 60 -14.70 -18.95 11.10
CA ARG A 60 -15.46 -17.89 10.42
C ARG A 60 -15.02 -16.49 10.82
N ASN A 61 -14.06 -16.37 11.75
CA ASN A 61 -13.54 -15.07 12.15
C ASN A 61 -12.54 -14.57 11.08
N PRO A 62 -12.83 -13.46 10.38
CA PRO A 62 -11.93 -12.95 9.33
C PRO A 62 -10.54 -12.61 9.85
N ASN A 63 -10.42 -12.12 11.08
CA ASN A 63 -9.10 -11.76 11.63
C ASN A 63 -8.24 -12.99 11.88
N THR A 64 -8.84 -14.09 12.34
CA THR A 64 -8.13 -15.37 12.51
C THR A 64 -7.74 -15.96 11.16
N ALA A 65 -8.65 -15.97 10.18
CA ALA A 65 -8.36 -16.45 8.83
C ALA A 65 -7.24 -15.61 8.16
N ARG A 66 -7.25 -14.28 8.36
CA ARG A 66 -6.18 -13.39 7.90
C ARG A 66 -4.83 -13.74 8.52
N GLN A 67 -4.80 -14.03 9.83
CA GLN A 67 -3.56 -14.44 10.50
C GLN A 67 -3.05 -15.78 9.93
N GLN A 68 -3.94 -16.76 9.73
CA GLN A 68 -3.60 -18.02 9.08
C GLN A 68 -2.98 -17.80 7.70
N TRP A 69 -3.56 -16.91 6.88
CA TRP A 69 -2.99 -16.56 5.58
C TRP A 69 -1.61 -15.90 5.69
N VAL A 70 -1.40 -15.00 6.65
CA VAL A 70 -0.13 -14.31 6.84
C VAL A 70 0.96 -15.26 7.33
N THR A 71 0.60 -16.25 8.15
CA THR A 71 1.52 -17.25 8.68
C THR A 71 1.83 -18.36 7.67
N ASP A 72 0.81 -18.94 7.04
CA ASP A 72 0.96 -20.04 6.08
C ASP A 72 -0.19 -20.06 5.05
N CYS A 73 -0.11 -19.15 4.07
CA CYS A 73 -1.07 -19.14 2.95
C CYS A 73 -0.99 -20.40 2.08
N HIS A 74 0.16 -21.06 2.01
CA HIS A 74 0.34 -22.25 1.20
C HIS A 74 -0.52 -23.40 1.73
N GLN A 75 -0.53 -23.61 3.05
CA GLN A 75 -1.40 -24.59 3.69
C GLN A 75 -2.88 -24.26 3.46
N VAL A 76 -3.27 -22.99 3.59
CA VAL A 76 -4.66 -22.54 3.33
C VAL A 76 -5.08 -22.89 1.90
N VAL A 77 -4.24 -22.59 0.91
CA VAL A 77 -4.55 -22.86 -0.50
C VAL A 77 -4.60 -24.36 -0.79
N LYS A 78 -3.62 -25.12 -0.28
CA LYS A 78 -3.54 -26.57 -0.46
C LYS A 78 -4.77 -27.28 0.11
N GLU A 79 -5.07 -27.08 1.38
CA GLU A 79 -6.23 -27.72 2.01
C GLU A 79 -7.55 -27.20 1.44
N GLY A 80 -7.60 -25.94 1.03
CA GLY A 80 -8.76 -25.36 0.35
C GLY A 80 -9.07 -26.09 -0.95
N HIS A 81 -8.06 -26.38 -1.78
CA HIS A 81 -8.24 -27.16 -3.00
C HIS A 81 -8.59 -28.63 -2.75
N GLU A 82 -8.05 -29.24 -1.69
CA GLU A 82 -8.37 -30.64 -1.34
C GLU A 82 -9.82 -30.78 -0.82
N LYS A 83 -10.29 -29.81 -0.02
CA LYS A 83 -11.60 -29.87 0.65
C LYS A 83 -12.73 -29.24 -0.17
N CYS A 84 -12.44 -28.24 -1.00
CA CYS A 84 -13.42 -27.59 -1.86
C CYS A 84 -13.28 -28.11 -3.30
N LYS A 85 -14.28 -28.86 -3.77
CA LYS A 85 -14.37 -29.29 -5.18
C LYS A 85 -14.78 -28.12 -6.08
N GLY A 86 -13.87 -27.17 -6.30
CA GLY A 86 -14.10 -25.96 -7.11
C GLY A 86 -13.49 -24.70 -6.50
N PRO A 87 -13.92 -23.51 -6.96
CA PRO A 87 -13.51 -22.25 -6.36
C PRO A 87 -13.92 -22.15 -4.88
N PHE A 88 -13.12 -21.47 -4.07
CA PHE A 88 -13.44 -21.21 -2.67
C PHE A 88 -13.06 -19.77 -2.29
N ARG A 89 -13.73 -19.24 -1.27
CA ARG A 89 -13.48 -17.93 -0.67
C ARG A 89 -12.59 -18.09 0.55
N THR A 90 -11.66 -17.17 0.75
CA THR A 90 -10.85 -17.13 1.97
C THR A 90 -10.41 -15.70 2.29
N GLU A 91 -10.13 -15.43 3.55
CA GLU A 91 -9.52 -14.15 3.93
C GLU A 91 -8.02 -14.18 3.62
N THR A 92 -7.54 -13.17 2.91
CA THR A 92 -6.12 -12.98 2.62
C THR A 92 -5.57 -11.77 3.37
N GLY A 93 -4.25 -11.55 3.25
CA GLY A 93 -3.57 -10.42 3.87
C GLY A 93 -4.03 -9.03 3.37
N ASP A 94 -4.77 -8.97 2.26
CA ASP A 94 -5.32 -7.74 1.67
C ASP A 94 -6.84 -7.74 1.52
N GLY A 95 -7.53 -8.69 2.14
CA GLY A 95 -9.00 -8.78 2.14
C GLY A 95 -9.49 -10.15 1.69
N GLU A 96 -10.79 -10.28 1.54
CA GLU A 96 -11.39 -11.52 1.05
C GLU A 96 -11.10 -11.72 -0.44
N LYS A 97 -10.67 -12.93 -0.82
CA LYS A 97 -10.42 -13.32 -2.22
C LYS A 97 -11.10 -14.65 -2.54
N ILE A 98 -11.42 -14.84 -3.82
CA ILE A 98 -11.84 -16.14 -4.35
C ILE A 98 -10.64 -16.79 -5.03
N ILE A 99 -10.30 -18.00 -4.60
CA ILE A 99 -9.24 -18.83 -5.17
C ILE A 99 -9.87 -19.80 -6.16
N PHE A 100 -9.40 -19.77 -7.40
CA PHE A 100 -9.89 -20.63 -8.48
C PHE A 100 -8.90 -21.76 -8.78
N PRO A 101 -9.38 -22.99 -9.07
CA PRO A 101 -8.54 -24.01 -9.68
C PRO A 101 -7.97 -23.56 -11.02
N ASN A 102 -6.80 -24.07 -11.39
CA ASN A 102 -6.11 -23.68 -12.62
C ASN A 102 -6.93 -23.97 -13.90
N SER A 103 -7.88 -24.91 -13.86
CA SER A 103 -8.81 -25.19 -14.96
C SER A 103 -9.64 -23.98 -15.40
N TYR A 104 -9.76 -22.95 -14.57
CA TYR A 104 -10.49 -21.72 -14.88
C TYR A 104 -9.60 -20.62 -15.48
N ALA A 105 -8.28 -20.82 -15.59
CA ALA A 105 -7.34 -19.75 -15.94
C ALA A 105 -7.66 -19.08 -17.29
N GLU A 106 -7.98 -19.86 -18.33
CA GLU A 106 -8.31 -19.32 -19.65
C GLU A 106 -9.63 -18.54 -19.65
N ALA A 107 -10.64 -19.05 -18.95
CA ALA A 107 -11.91 -18.35 -18.80
C ALA A 107 -11.70 -17.02 -18.06
N LEU A 108 -11.02 -17.04 -16.91
CA LEU A 108 -10.75 -15.86 -16.09
C LEU A 108 -9.97 -14.78 -16.84
N ARG A 109 -8.97 -15.17 -17.64
CA ARG A 109 -8.15 -14.23 -18.42
C ARG A 109 -8.98 -13.36 -19.37
N ASN A 110 -10.05 -13.92 -19.94
CA ASN A 110 -10.86 -13.28 -20.95
C ASN A 110 -12.14 -12.65 -20.39
N LEU A 111 -12.36 -12.68 -19.07
CA LEU A 111 -13.56 -12.10 -18.44
C LEU A 111 -13.47 -10.56 -18.38
N PRO A 112 -14.36 -9.82 -19.06
CA PRO A 112 -14.34 -8.35 -19.05
C PRO A 112 -14.61 -7.73 -17.68
N ALA A 113 -15.26 -8.49 -16.77
CA ALA A 113 -15.57 -8.05 -15.43
C ALA A 113 -14.36 -8.04 -14.48
N LEU A 114 -13.23 -8.64 -14.87
CA LEU A 114 -12.02 -8.67 -14.06
C LEU A 114 -11.04 -7.59 -14.54
N ASN A 115 -10.66 -6.71 -13.62
CA ASN A 115 -9.67 -5.66 -13.88
C ASN A 115 -8.48 -5.81 -12.93
N PHE A 116 -7.32 -6.10 -13.51
CA PHE A 116 -6.08 -6.25 -12.76
C PHE A 116 -5.62 -4.92 -12.14
N GLY A 117 -5.75 -3.81 -12.85
CA GLY A 117 -5.35 -2.49 -12.39
C GLY A 117 -6.14 -2.06 -11.15
N ASP A 118 -7.46 -2.20 -11.20
CA ASP A 118 -8.34 -1.87 -10.07
C ASP A 118 -8.02 -2.75 -8.85
N SER A 119 -7.90 -4.07 -9.05
CA SER A 119 -7.52 -4.99 -7.97
C SER A 119 -6.17 -4.63 -7.36
N LEU A 120 -5.18 -4.29 -8.19
CA LEU A 120 -3.84 -3.96 -7.71
C LEU A 120 -3.82 -2.60 -7.02
N GLY A 121 -4.59 -1.62 -7.48
CA GLY A 121 -4.72 -0.32 -6.83
C GLY A 121 -5.38 -0.42 -5.45
N GLU A 122 -6.38 -1.28 -5.29
CA GLU A 122 -6.95 -1.61 -3.97
C GLU A 122 -5.92 -2.31 -3.09
N THR A 123 -5.28 -3.38 -3.58
CA THR A 123 -4.24 -4.11 -2.84
C THR A 123 -3.12 -3.16 -2.39
N LEU A 124 -2.63 -2.29 -3.26
CA LEU A 124 -1.54 -1.36 -2.96
C LEU A 124 -1.98 -0.06 -2.29
N MET A 125 -3.25 0.05 -1.89
CA MET A 125 -3.78 1.20 -1.15
C MET A 125 -3.59 2.54 -1.90
N ALA A 126 -3.66 2.52 -3.24
CA ALA A 126 -3.33 3.66 -4.12
C ALA A 126 -4.12 4.95 -3.83
N GLY A 127 -5.30 4.84 -3.19
CA GLY A 127 -6.11 5.99 -2.78
C GLY A 127 -5.62 6.75 -1.55
N TYR A 128 -4.60 6.25 -0.83
CA TYR A 128 -4.10 6.86 0.40
C TYR A 128 -2.83 7.70 0.17
N ARG A 129 -2.62 8.71 1.03
CA ARG A 129 -1.43 9.57 0.94
C ARG A 129 -0.16 8.78 1.23
N GLY A 130 0.88 8.96 0.41
CA GLY A 130 2.11 8.18 0.40
C GLY A 130 2.10 7.02 -0.61
N PHE A 131 0.93 6.64 -1.14
CA PHE A 131 0.79 5.55 -2.12
C PHE A 131 0.56 6.08 -3.54
N GLU A 132 0.78 7.38 -3.78
CA GLU A 132 0.50 8.04 -5.06
C GLU A 132 1.20 7.39 -6.26
N PRO A 133 2.46 6.90 -6.17
CA PRO A 133 3.09 6.14 -7.26
C PRO A 133 2.26 4.94 -7.76
N PHE A 134 1.43 4.33 -6.91
CA PHE A 134 0.56 3.22 -7.32
C PHE A 134 -0.72 3.66 -8.03
N GLN A 135 -1.04 4.95 -8.05
CA GLN A 135 -2.14 5.46 -8.88
C GLN A 135 -1.83 5.29 -10.38
N THR A 136 -0.54 5.25 -10.74
CA THR A 136 -0.10 4.95 -12.11
C THR A 136 -0.52 3.55 -12.57
N VAL A 137 -0.77 2.61 -11.65
CA VAL A 137 -1.32 1.27 -11.95
C VAL A 137 -2.78 1.35 -12.42
N LEU A 138 -3.51 2.36 -11.95
CA LEU A 138 -4.89 2.62 -12.36
C LEU A 138 -4.94 3.27 -13.76
N THR A 139 -3.85 3.88 -14.20
CA THR A 139 -3.73 4.38 -15.56
C THR A 139 -3.62 3.20 -16.51
N LYS A 140 -4.66 3.03 -17.33
CA LYS A 140 -4.75 1.93 -18.30
C LYS A 140 -3.50 1.90 -19.19
N ASP A 141 -2.95 0.69 -19.35
CA ASP A 141 -1.86 0.31 -20.25
C ASP A 141 -0.48 0.98 -20.02
N LEU A 142 -0.38 2.06 -19.25
CA LEU A 142 0.87 2.81 -19.03
C LEU A 142 2.03 1.93 -18.51
N ILE A 143 1.80 1.15 -17.46
CA ILE A 143 2.86 0.27 -16.91
C ILE A 143 3.22 -0.83 -17.91
N GLN A 144 2.23 -1.39 -18.60
CA GLN A 144 2.47 -2.45 -19.59
C GLN A 144 3.29 -1.94 -20.77
N ASP A 145 3.01 -0.72 -21.23
CA ASP A 145 3.70 -0.10 -22.34
C ASP A 145 5.14 0.27 -21.96
N VAL A 146 5.35 0.84 -20.77
CA VAL A 146 6.70 1.12 -20.25
C VAL A 146 7.51 -0.18 -20.15
N ILE A 147 6.92 -1.26 -19.64
CA ILE A 147 7.57 -2.58 -19.56
C ILE A 147 7.94 -3.09 -20.95
N LYS A 148 7.00 -3.10 -21.91
CA LYS A 148 7.26 -3.57 -23.28
C LYS A 148 8.36 -2.74 -23.97
N ILE A 149 8.36 -1.43 -23.77
CA ILE A 149 9.36 -0.55 -24.37
C ILE A 149 10.72 -0.73 -23.71
N LYS A 150 10.79 -0.68 -22.37
CA LYS A 150 12.07 -0.65 -21.64
C LYS A 150 12.69 -2.01 -21.42
N LEU A 151 11.91 -3.08 -21.23
CA LEU A 151 12.46 -4.44 -21.14
C LEU A 151 12.56 -5.09 -22.50
N THR A 152 11.46 -5.22 -23.23
CA THR A 152 11.44 -6.10 -24.42
C THR A 152 12.23 -5.55 -25.59
N ARG A 153 12.20 -4.23 -25.85
CA ARG A 153 12.96 -3.63 -26.96
C ARG A 153 14.40 -3.30 -26.61
N SER A 154 14.67 -2.96 -25.35
CA SER A 154 16.02 -2.62 -24.92
C SER A 154 16.82 -3.81 -24.40
N LEU A 155 16.24 -5.02 -24.36
CA LEU A 155 16.93 -6.21 -23.83
C LEU A 155 18.27 -6.39 -24.56
N ASP A 156 18.25 -6.53 -25.89
CA ASP A 156 19.46 -6.74 -26.69
C ASP A 156 20.49 -5.61 -26.56
N LEU A 157 20.03 -4.37 -26.36
CA LEU A 157 20.89 -3.19 -26.19
C LEU A 157 21.48 -3.06 -24.78
N VAL A 158 20.82 -3.62 -23.77
CA VAL A 158 21.15 -3.40 -22.35
C VAL A 158 21.80 -4.64 -21.73
N THR A 159 21.63 -5.85 -22.28
CA THR A 159 22.17 -7.07 -21.63
C THR A 159 23.69 -7.05 -21.43
N GLY A 160 24.45 -6.55 -22.41
CA GLY A 160 25.92 -6.46 -22.31
C GLY A 160 26.35 -5.47 -21.23
N ASP A 161 25.84 -4.25 -21.30
CA ASP A 161 26.09 -3.19 -20.32
C ASP A 161 25.64 -3.58 -18.91
N LEU A 162 24.50 -4.28 -18.80
CA LEU A 162 23.95 -4.73 -17.53
C LEU A 162 24.82 -5.82 -16.90
N GLY A 163 25.44 -6.69 -17.71
CA GLY A 163 26.39 -7.69 -17.24
C GLY A 163 27.65 -7.07 -16.63
N LEU A 164 28.19 -6.02 -17.26
CA LEU A 164 29.31 -5.25 -16.72
C LEU A 164 28.91 -4.51 -15.44
N GLU A 165 27.79 -3.80 -15.46
CA GLU A 165 27.26 -3.09 -14.28
C GLU A 165 26.95 -4.04 -13.12
N ALA A 166 26.51 -5.26 -13.41
CA ALA A 166 26.28 -6.31 -12.42
C ALA A 166 27.57 -6.75 -11.72
N GLY A 167 28.70 -6.79 -12.44
CA GLY A 167 30.01 -7.04 -11.85
C GLY A 167 30.45 -5.89 -10.96
N GLU A 168 30.37 -4.65 -11.47
CA GLU A 168 30.74 -3.44 -10.74
C GLU A 168 29.92 -3.26 -9.46
N ALA A 169 28.60 -3.39 -9.54
CA ALA A 169 27.70 -3.25 -8.40
C ALA A 169 28.01 -4.32 -7.33
N LEU A 170 28.34 -5.54 -7.74
CA LEU A 170 28.70 -6.59 -6.78
C LEU A 170 30.03 -6.30 -6.10
N GLN A 171 31.04 -5.87 -6.86
CA GLN A 171 32.35 -5.49 -6.34
C GLN A 171 32.23 -4.32 -5.35
N GLU A 172 31.44 -3.30 -5.67
CA GLU A 172 31.21 -2.14 -4.81
C GLU A 172 30.49 -2.53 -3.51
N ILE A 173 29.47 -3.40 -3.59
CA ILE A 173 28.69 -3.78 -2.41
C ILE A 173 29.46 -4.73 -1.49
N LEU A 174 30.21 -5.69 -2.05
CA LEU A 174 31.01 -6.62 -1.27
C LEU A 174 32.27 -5.94 -0.70
N GLY A 175 32.80 -4.98 -1.45
CA GLY A 175 34.10 -4.34 -1.24
C GLY A 175 35.25 -5.26 -1.64
N ASP A 176 36.46 -4.72 -1.64
CA ASP A 176 37.66 -5.54 -1.79
C ASP A 176 37.90 -6.32 -0.49
N THR A 177 37.88 -7.64 -0.61
CA THR A 177 38.12 -8.56 0.51
C THR A 177 39.44 -9.31 0.34
N GLY A 178 40.18 -9.07 -0.75
CA GLY A 178 41.36 -9.87 -1.09
C GLY A 178 41.04 -11.37 -1.01
N ASP A 179 41.82 -12.10 -0.22
CA ASP A 179 41.63 -13.53 0.07
C ASP A 179 40.94 -13.80 1.43
N GLU A 180 40.44 -12.77 2.13
CA GLU A 180 39.84 -12.92 3.46
C GLU A 180 38.32 -13.15 3.42
N TRP A 181 37.84 -14.11 4.22
CA TRP A 181 36.41 -14.36 4.38
C TRP A 181 35.73 -13.26 5.19
N LYS A 182 34.66 -12.68 4.63
CA LYS A 182 33.86 -11.63 5.27
C LYS A 182 32.42 -12.07 5.53
N LEU A 183 31.94 -11.82 6.74
CA LEU A 183 30.52 -11.98 7.09
C LEU A 183 29.72 -10.78 6.59
N LEU A 184 28.61 -11.06 5.91
CA LEU A 184 27.71 -10.02 5.39
C LEU A 184 26.25 -10.39 5.58
N THR A 185 25.42 -9.36 5.80
CA THR A 185 23.97 -9.55 5.85
C THR A 185 23.42 -9.57 4.43
N VAL A 186 22.92 -10.72 3.99
CA VAL A 186 22.47 -10.93 2.59
C VAL A 186 21.32 -10.00 2.21
N LYS A 187 20.37 -9.74 3.11
CA LYS A 187 19.14 -9.03 2.76
C LYS A 187 19.37 -7.56 2.33
N PRO A 188 20.11 -6.71 3.07
CA PRO A 188 20.49 -5.38 2.61
C PRO A 188 21.32 -5.40 1.32
N MET A 189 22.25 -6.37 1.19
CA MET A 189 23.06 -6.55 -0.01
C MET A 189 22.18 -6.77 -1.25
N VAL A 190 21.26 -7.73 -1.18
CA VAL A 190 20.34 -8.05 -2.29
C VAL A 190 19.47 -6.85 -2.63
N TYR A 191 18.97 -6.10 -1.63
CA TYR A 191 18.18 -4.91 -1.90
C TYR A 191 18.98 -3.82 -2.62
N LYS A 192 20.21 -3.53 -2.18
CA LYS A 192 21.07 -2.55 -2.87
C LYS A 192 21.37 -3.01 -4.29
N TYR A 193 21.75 -4.27 -4.47
CA TYR A 193 22.09 -4.86 -5.77
C TYR A 193 20.92 -4.83 -6.76
N VAL A 194 19.75 -5.34 -6.38
CA VAL A 194 18.57 -5.35 -7.25
C VAL A 194 18.10 -3.94 -7.57
N THR A 195 18.16 -3.02 -6.60
CA THR A 195 17.76 -1.63 -6.82
C THR A 195 18.70 -0.93 -7.80
N TRP A 196 20.01 -1.16 -7.70
CA TRP A 196 21.00 -0.63 -8.65
C TRP A 196 20.69 -1.09 -10.08
N LEU A 197 20.60 -2.41 -10.30
CA LEU A 197 20.38 -2.96 -11.64
C LEU A 197 19.04 -2.54 -12.23
N SER A 198 17.98 -2.51 -11.43
CA SER A 198 16.67 -2.02 -11.88
C SER A 198 16.75 -0.56 -12.33
N ASN A 199 17.42 0.30 -11.56
CA ASN A 199 17.58 1.70 -11.92
C ASN A 199 18.44 1.89 -13.18
N ARG A 200 19.49 1.07 -13.37
CA ARG A 200 20.30 1.11 -14.59
C ARG A 200 19.47 0.87 -15.86
N VAL A 201 18.52 -0.06 -15.79
CA VAL A 201 17.62 -0.41 -16.91
C VAL A 201 16.56 0.67 -17.13
N PHE A 202 15.90 1.12 -16.07
CA PHE A 202 14.71 1.99 -16.21
C PHE A 202 15.05 3.48 -16.26
N LEU A 203 16.02 3.92 -15.47
CA LEU A 203 16.35 5.33 -15.23
C LEU A 203 17.74 5.72 -15.72
N GLY A 204 18.57 4.75 -16.14
CA GLY A 204 19.91 4.99 -16.63
C GLY A 204 20.99 5.03 -15.54
N MET A 205 22.23 5.26 -15.96
CA MET A 205 23.41 5.15 -15.10
C MET A 205 23.48 6.22 -14.01
N GLU A 206 23.03 7.44 -14.29
CA GLU A 206 23.10 8.57 -13.35
C GLU A 206 22.35 8.27 -12.03
N LEU A 207 21.14 7.72 -12.13
CA LEU A 207 20.36 7.35 -10.94
C LEU A 207 20.75 5.98 -10.38
N ALA A 208 21.32 5.08 -11.19
CA ALA A 208 21.81 3.79 -10.72
C ALA A 208 22.98 3.93 -9.72
N ARG A 209 23.78 5.01 -9.82
CA ARG A 209 24.92 5.29 -8.94
C ARG A 209 24.63 6.31 -7.84
N ASN A 210 23.40 6.80 -7.75
CA ASN A 210 22.99 7.75 -6.72
C ASN A 210 22.53 6.98 -5.47
N ASP A 211 23.40 6.85 -4.46
CA ASP A 211 23.10 6.11 -3.22
C ASP A 211 21.85 6.64 -2.50
N GLU A 212 21.60 7.96 -2.50
CA GLU A 212 20.39 8.54 -1.88
C GLU A 212 19.12 8.08 -2.63
N TRP A 213 19.17 8.06 -3.96
CA TRP A 213 18.08 7.54 -4.77
C TRP A 213 17.85 6.05 -4.56
N LEU A 214 18.91 5.24 -4.55
CA LEU A 214 18.81 3.80 -4.33
C LEU A 214 18.18 3.48 -2.98
N ASP A 215 18.60 4.18 -1.91
CA ASP A 215 18.00 4.01 -0.58
C ASP A 215 16.52 4.41 -0.60
N VAL A 216 16.19 5.57 -1.17
CA VAL A 216 14.81 6.04 -1.25
C VAL A 216 13.93 5.06 -2.04
N ALA A 217 14.40 4.57 -3.18
CA ALA A 217 13.66 3.63 -4.03
C ALA A 217 13.43 2.28 -3.32
N ALA A 218 14.48 1.69 -2.75
CA ALA A 218 14.38 0.43 -2.01
C ALA A 218 13.47 0.58 -0.78
N MET A 219 13.70 1.64 0.00
CA MET A 219 13.00 1.88 1.25
C MET A 219 11.55 2.30 1.03
N TYR A 220 11.23 2.97 -0.08
CA TYR A 220 9.85 3.26 -0.45
C TYR A 220 9.04 1.98 -0.64
N ALA A 221 9.58 0.98 -1.35
CA ALA A 221 8.93 -0.31 -1.55
C ALA A 221 8.66 -1.03 -0.21
N ILE A 222 9.65 -1.03 0.69
CA ILE A 222 9.51 -1.63 2.03
C ILE A 222 8.46 -0.88 2.87
N ARG A 223 8.57 0.46 2.93
CA ARG A 223 7.66 1.32 3.69
C ARG A 223 6.22 1.20 3.20
N THR A 224 6.01 1.01 1.90
CA THR A 224 4.70 0.77 1.30
C THR A 224 4.05 -0.48 1.88
N ILE A 225 4.77 -1.61 1.90
CA ILE A 225 4.25 -2.88 2.42
C ILE A 225 3.90 -2.74 3.90
N ILE A 226 4.76 -2.09 4.68
CA ILE A 226 4.55 -1.86 6.12
C ILE A 226 3.31 -0.98 6.35
N ALA A 227 3.25 0.18 5.69
CA ALA A 227 2.14 1.11 5.82
C ALA A 227 0.81 0.49 5.36
N ALA A 228 0.81 -0.27 4.26
CA ALA A 228 -0.38 -0.97 3.77
C ALA A 228 -0.87 -2.01 4.79
N ARG A 229 0.03 -2.80 5.39
CA ARG A 229 -0.33 -3.78 6.45
C ARG A 229 -0.98 -3.09 7.66
N ILE A 230 -0.42 -1.98 8.12
CA ILE A 230 -0.98 -1.19 9.23
C ILE A 230 -2.39 -0.70 8.88
N LEU A 231 -2.56 -0.06 7.71
CA LEU A 231 -3.85 0.48 7.31
C LEU A 231 -4.90 -0.62 7.13
N ARG A 232 -4.54 -1.78 6.60
CA ARG A 232 -5.45 -2.93 6.46
C ARG A 232 -5.92 -3.47 7.81
N GLY A 233 -5.06 -3.43 8.83
CA GLY A 233 -5.41 -3.80 10.21
C GLY A 233 -6.39 -2.83 10.87
N CYS A 234 -6.52 -1.60 10.36
CA CYS A 234 -7.46 -0.62 10.88
C CYS A 234 -8.86 -0.74 10.26
N ASN A 235 -9.88 -0.37 11.04
CA ASN A 235 -11.24 -0.20 10.55
C ASN A 235 -11.24 0.83 9.38
N PRO A 236 -11.91 0.55 8.24
CA PRO A 236 -11.97 1.46 7.10
C PRO A 236 -12.24 2.93 7.43
N LEU A 237 -13.09 3.22 8.42
CA LEU A 237 -13.44 4.59 8.83
C LEU A 237 -12.27 5.33 9.49
N LEU A 238 -11.40 4.61 10.21
CA LEU A 238 -10.24 5.19 10.89
C LEU A 238 -8.99 5.22 10.00
N ARG A 239 -8.98 4.50 8.88
CA ARG A 239 -7.81 4.42 7.98
C ARG A 239 -7.29 5.79 7.52
N PRO A 240 -8.11 6.78 7.13
CA PRO A 240 -7.62 8.10 6.74
C PRO A 240 -6.87 8.80 7.88
N ILE A 241 -7.41 8.72 9.11
CA ILE A 241 -6.80 9.30 10.31
C ILE A 241 -5.45 8.63 10.59
N VAL A 242 -5.43 7.29 10.60
CA VAL A 242 -4.19 6.52 10.81
C VAL A 242 -3.17 6.82 9.72
N ASN A 243 -3.58 6.92 8.46
CA ASN A 243 -2.69 7.29 7.36
C ASN A 243 -2.02 8.65 7.62
N ILE A 244 -2.74 9.64 8.16
CA ILE A 244 -2.19 10.97 8.44
C ILE A 244 -1.19 10.93 9.60
N PHE A 245 -1.51 10.28 10.71
CA PHE A 245 -0.73 10.40 11.94
C PHE A 245 0.31 9.30 12.15
N HIS A 246 0.09 8.08 11.63
CA HIS A 246 0.95 6.94 11.93
C HIS A 246 2.39 7.15 11.42
N PRO A 247 3.43 6.91 12.24
CA PRO A 247 4.83 7.15 11.87
C PRO A 247 5.25 6.46 10.56
N ALA A 248 4.86 5.19 10.36
CA ALA A 248 5.16 4.47 9.11
C ALA A 248 4.58 5.15 7.85
N CYS A 249 3.37 5.70 7.93
CA CYS A 249 2.77 6.43 6.81
C CYS A 249 3.44 7.79 6.59
N ARG A 250 3.92 8.43 7.66
CA ARG A 250 4.73 9.66 7.56
C ARG A 250 6.07 9.40 6.88
N LEU A 251 6.76 8.31 7.25
CA LEU A 251 8.01 7.88 6.61
C LEU A 251 7.82 7.56 5.13
N LEU A 252 6.69 6.92 4.77
CA LEU A 252 6.33 6.66 3.38
C LEU A 252 6.19 7.97 2.57
N ARG A 253 5.48 8.97 3.12
CA ARG A 253 5.36 10.29 2.49
C ARG A 253 6.69 11.02 2.38
N GLN A 254 7.58 10.86 3.37
CA GLN A 254 8.93 11.43 3.31
C GLN A 254 9.74 10.80 2.18
N SER A 255 9.68 9.48 1.99
CA SER A 255 10.30 8.82 0.83
C SER A 255 9.80 9.40 -0.49
N ASN A 256 8.50 9.63 -0.65
CA ASN A 256 7.96 10.29 -1.84
C ASN A 256 8.47 11.72 -2.01
N ALA A 257 8.55 12.49 -0.94
CA ALA A 257 9.05 13.85 -0.99
C ALA A 257 10.53 13.90 -1.40
N THR A 258 11.37 13.04 -0.84
CA THR A 258 12.79 12.92 -1.21
C THR A 258 12.94 12.45 -2.66
N GLY A 259 12.22 11.39 -3.05
CA GLY A 259 12.29 10.87 -4.41
C GLY A 259 11.86 11.90 -5.46
N ARG A 260 10.83 12.71 -5.18
CA ARG A 260 10.42 13.82 -6.06
C ARG A 260 11.51 14.87 -6.19
N LYS A 261 12.23 15.22 -5.11
CA LYS A 261 13.32 16.19 -5.18
C LYS A 261 14.46 15.70 -6.08
N ILE A 262 14.75 14.41 -6.06
CA ILE A 262 15.81 13.80 -6.87
C ILE A 262 15.39 13.68 -8.35
N ILE A 263 14.18 13.18 -8.63
CA ILE A 263 13.74 12.93 -10.03
C ILE A 263 13.32 14.21 -10.76
N THR A 264 12.67 15.16 -10.09
CA THR A 264 12.05 16.32 -10.78
C THR A 264 13.04 17.11 -11.66
N PRO A 265 14.27 17.42 -11.21
CA PRO A 265 15.27 18.09 -12.04
C PRO A 265 15.62 17.33 -13.33
N LEU A 266 15.65 15.99 -13.27
CA LEU A 266 16.00 15.11 -14.39
C LEU A 266 14.84 14.92 -15.38
N SER A 267 13.61 15.23 -14.97
CA SER A 267 12.42 15.08 -15.81
C SER A 267 12.15 16.24 -16.76
N LYS A 268 12.88 17.36 -16.63
CA LYS A 268 12.72 18.50 -17.54
C LYS A 268 13.40 18.17 -18.86
N PRO A 269 12.72 18.32 -20.01
CA PRO A 269 13.37 18.14 -21.30
C PRO A 269 14.46 19.20 -21.47
N GLY A 270 15.68 18.74 -21.74
CA GLY A 270 16.74 19.55 -22.36
C GLY A 270 16.52 19.66 -23.86
#